data_AF-A0A1G6HPP9-F1
#
_entry.id   AF-A0A1G6HPP9-F1
#
_cell.length_a   1.000
_cell.length_b   1.000
_cell.length_c   1.000
_cell.angle_alpha   90.00
_cell.angle_beta   90.00
_cell.angle_gamma   90.00
#
_symmetry.space_group_name_H-M   'P 1'
#
loop_
_entity.id
_entity.type
_entity.pdbx_description
1 polymer ?
#
loop_
_entity_poly.entity_id
_entity_poly.type
_entity_poly.pdbx_seq_one_letter_code
_entity_poly.pdbx_strand_id
1 'polypeptide(L)'
;MEAINIWLKSHPLISYLVIVTMTAIVYKVAFARRLPVLKSLLVYVVLAVGCLLLWVMFFLRFPIIEILGITLVMIAVARIRMWMGARKEHTDSK
;
A
#
# COMPACT_ATOMS: atom_id res chain seq x y z
N MET A 1 -9.93 15.38 10.66
CA MET A 1 -9.54 14.00 10.24
C MET A 1 -10.51 12.94 10.80
N GLU A 2 -11.22 13.17 11.92
CA GLU A 2 -12.25 12.23 12.42
C GLU A 2 -13.58 12.27 11.65
N ALA A 3 -13.94 13.42 11.05
CA ALA A 3 -15.19 13.59 10.30
C ALA A 3 -15.31 12.66 9.06
N ILE A 4 -14.19 12.29 8.44
CA ILE A 4 -14.17 11.38 7.28
C ILE A 4 -14.44 9.94 7.75
N ASN A 5 -13.88 9.55 8.89
CA ASN A 5 -14.00 8.18 9.42
C ASN A 5 -15.44 7.85 9.82
N ILE A 6 -16.18 8.81 10.41
CA ILE A 6 -17.59 8.64 10.76
C ILE A 6 -18.51 8.57 9.52
N TRP A 7 -18.24 9.37 8.48
CA TRP A 7 -19.02 9.35 7.24
C TRP A 7 -18.76 8.08 6.42
N LEU A 8 -17.53 7.58 6.41
CA LEU A 8 -17.17 6.33 5.73
C LEU A 8 -17.76 5.11 6.46
N LYS A 9 -17.89 5.17 7.79
CA LYS A 9 -18.57 4.15 8.59
C LYS A 9 -20.07 4.02 8.28
N SER A 10 -20.71 5.11 7.86
CA SER A 10 -22.13 5.08 7.44
C SER A 10 -22.39 4.21 6.21
N HIS A 11 -21.38 3.94 5.37
CA HIS A 11 -21.48 3.04 4.21
C HIS A 11 -20.35 1.99 4.20
N PRO A 12 -20.55 0.83 4.84
CA PRO A 12 -19.51 -0.20 5.01
C PRO A 12 -18.95 -0.75 3.69
N LEU A 13 -19.73 -0.73 2.60
CA LEU A 13 -19.30 -1.17 1.26
C LEU A 13 -18.23 -0.26 0.65
N ILE A 14 -18.34 1.06 0.85
CA ILE A 14 -17.41 2.04 0.27
C ILE A 14 -16.08 1.98 1.01
N SER A 15 -16.12 1.85 2.34
CA SER A 15 -14.94 1.61 3.17
C SER A 15 -14.14 0.40 2.69
N TYR A 16 -14.83 -0.72 2.45
CA TYR A 16 -14.21 -1.96 2.01
C TYR A 16 -13.55 -1.79 0.63
N LEU A 17 -14.25 -1.17 -0.32
CA LEU A 17 -13.72 -0.92 -1.66
C LEU A 17 -12.45 -0.04 -1.63
N VAL A 18 -12.44 1.01 -0.81
CA VAL A 18 -11.29 1.91 -0.66
C VAL A 18 -10.10 1.17 -0.05
N ILE A 19 -10.31 0.40 1.02
CA ILE A 19 -9.23 -0.36 1.68
C ILE A 19 -8.65 -1.40 0.72
N VAL A 20 -9.50 -2.14 0.01
CA VAL A 20 -9.06 -3.12 -0.99
C VAL A 20 -8.25 -2.44 -2.09
N THR A 21 -8.74 -1.33 -2.62
CA THR A 21 -8.06 -0.60 -3.71
C THR A 21 -6.72 -0.01 -3.26
N MET A 22 -6.68 0.64 -2.09
CA MET A 22 -5.45 1.16 -1.49
C MET A 22 -4.45 0.03 -1.19
N THR A 23 -4.91 -1.08 -0.62
CA THR A 23 -4.06 -2.23 -0.31
C THR A 23 -3.50 -2.84 -1.59
N ALA A 24 -4.29 -2.95 -2.66
CA ALA A 24 -3.84 -3.43 -3.96
C ALA A 24 -2.77 -2.51 -4.57
N ILE A 25 -2.92 -1.19 -4.44
CA ILE A 25 -1.93 -0.21 -4.89
C ILE A 25 -0.64 -0.33 -4.07
N VAL A 26 -0.73 -0.33 -2.73
CA VAL A 26 0.42 -0.51 -1.82
C VAL A 26 1.15 -1.79 -2.16
N TYR A 27 0.42 -2.88 -2.38
CA TYR A 27 0.99 -4.16 -2.75
C TYR A 27 1.78 -4.07 -4.07
N LYS A 28 1.17 -3.50 -5.12
CA LYS A 28 1.83 -3.32 -6.41
C LYS A 28 3.10 -2.45 -6.30
N VAL A 29 3.08 -1.45 -5.42
CA VAL A 29 4.20 -0.51 -5.20
C VAL A 29 5.29 -1.12 -4.31
N ALA A 30 4.92 -1.84 -3.24
CA ALA A 30 5.83 -2.53 -2.33
C ALA A 30 6.51 -3.73 -3.01
N PHE A 31 5.74 -4.48 -3.80
CA PHE A 31 6.22 -5.57 -4.64
C PHE A 31 6.62 -5.10 -6.05
N ALA A 32 7.08 -3.86 -6.21
CA ALA A 32 7.68 -3.34 -7.46
C ALA A 32 9.05 -3.98 -7.80
N ARG A 33 9.19 -5.28 -7.50
CA ARG A 33 10.28 -6.18 -7.85
C ARG A 33 9.69 -7.21 -8.80
N ARG A 34 10.38 -7.52 -9.90
CA ARG A 34 9.98 -8.55 -10.87
C ARG A 34 9.94 -9.90 -10.14
N LEU A 35 8.78 -10.31 -9.65
CA LEU A 35 8.65 -11.63 -9.01
C LEU A 35 8.31 -12.67 -10.09
N PRO A 36 9.04 -13.80 -10.15
CA PRO A 36 8.68 -14.92 -11.00
C PRO A 36 7.28 -15.42 -10.62
N VAL A 37 6.48 -15.78 -11.63
CA VAL A 37 5.03 -16.10 -11.52
C VAL A 37 4.67 -17.05 -10.39
N LEU A 38 5.55 -18.00 -10.05
CA LEU A 38 5.33 -18.95 -8.96
C LEU A 38 5.32 -18.30 -7.56
N LYS A 39 6.15 -17.26 -7.36
CA LYS A 39 6.17 -16.51 -6.09
C LYS A 39 4.98 -15.57 -5.97
N SER A 40 4.51 -14.99 -7.08
CA SER A 40 3.31 -14.13 -7.07
C SER A 40 2.08 -14.83 -6.49
N LEU A 41 1.95 -16.16 -6.65
CA LEU A 41 0.84 -16.93 -6.09
C LEU A 41 0.87 -16.95 -4.56
N LEU A 42 2.02 -17.27 -3.95
CA LEU A 42 2.19 -17.24 -2.49
C LEU A 42 1.88 -15.84 -1.94
N VAL A 43 2.35 -14.81 -2.64
CA VAL A 43 2.15 -13.45 -2.16
C VAL A 43 0.69 -13.00 -2.34
N TYR A 44 -0.04 -13.45 -3.38
CA TYR A 44 -1.49 -13.26 -3.46
C TYR A 44 -2.25 -13.96 -2.32
N VAL A 45 -1.80 -15.14 -1.89
CA VAL A 45 -2.38 -15.84 -0.74
C VAL A 45 -2.14 -15.04 0.55
N VAL A 46 -0.92 -14.55 0.77
CA VAL A 46 -0.61 -13.69 1.92
C VAL A 46 -1.40 -12.38 1.87
N LEU A 47 -1.62 -11.81 0.68
CA LEU A 47 -2.44 -10.60 0.48
C LEU A 47 -3.91 -10.85 0.84
N ALA A 48 -4.46 -12.00 0.43
CA ALA A 48 -5.83 -12.40 0.78
C ALA A 48 -5.99 -12.54 2.30
N VAL A 49 -5.02 -13.15 2.98
CA VAL A 49 -4.99 -13.27 4.45
C VAL A 49 -4.80 -11.91 5.12
N GLY A 50 -3.91 -11.06 4.59
CA GLY A 50 -3.70 -9.70 5.09
C GLY A 50 -4.95 -8.82 4.94
N CYS A 51 -5.75 -9.03 3.89
CA CYS A 51 -7.01 -8.32 3.70
C CYS A 51 -8.05 -8.70 4.77
N LEU A 52 -8.09 -9.97 5.19
CA LEU A 52 -8.91 -10.41 6.34
C LEU A 52 -8.46 -9.73 7.63
N LEU A 53 -7.15 -9.63 7.88
CA LEU A 53 -6.62 -8.94 9.06
C LEU A 53 -6.96 -7.43 9.05
N LEU A 54 -6.82 -6.77 7.90
CA LEU A 54 -7.20 -5.35 7.73
C LEU A 54 -8.71 -5.15 7.92
N TRP A 55 -9.53 -6.08 7.45
CA TRP A 55 -10.98 -6.05 7.63
C TRP A 55 -11.37 -6.14 9.11
N VAL A 56 -10.73 -7.04 9.87
CA VAL A 56 -10.88 -7.14 11.34
C VAL A 56 -10.43 -5.85 12.02
N MET A 57 -9.29 -5.27 11.62
CA MET A 57 -8.77 -4.06 12.26
C MET A 57 -9.62 -2.81 11.96
N PHE A 58 -10.25 -2.77 10.79
CA PHE A 58 -11.25 -1.75 10.45
C PHE A 58 -12.49 -1.83 11.36
N PHE A 59 -12.94 -3.06 11.69
CA PHE A 59 -14.02 -3.28 12.65
C PHE A 59 -13.69 -2.72 14.04
N LEU A 60 -12.41 -2.80 14.45
CA LEU A 60 -11.90 -2.24 15.70
C LEU A 60 -11.76 -0.70 15.71
N ARG A 61 -12.27 0.01 14.69
CA ARG A 61 -12.31 1.50 14.63
C ARG A 61 -10.93 2.15 14.51
N PHE A 62 -9.93 1.43 14.01
CA PHE A 62 -8.58 1.96 13.78
C PHE A 62 -8.48 2.82 12.51
N PRO A 63 -7.62 3.87 12.50
CA PRO A 63 -7.38 4.75 11.35
C PRO A 63 -6.51 4.06 10.27
N ILE A 64 -6.97 2.95 9.71
CA ILE A 64 -6.24 2.13 8.73
C ILE A 64 -5.91 2.90 7.45
N ILE A 65 -6.83 3.74 6.96
CA ILE A 65 -6.67 4.49 5.72
C ILE A 65 -5.50 5.49 5.84
N GLU A 66 -5.38 6.17 6.97
CA GLU A 66 -4.29 7.11 7.25
C GLU A 66 -2.93 6.40 7.19
N ILE A 67 -2.83 5.24 7.84
CA ILE A 67 -1.61 4.45 7.91
C ILE A 67 -1.21 3.93 6.52
N LEU A 68 -2.18 3.45 5.72
CA LEU A 68 -1.93 3.04 4.35
C LEU A 68 -1.48 4.21 3.47
N GLY A 69 -2.11 5.38 3.62
CA GLY A 69 -1.74 6.59 2.90
C GLY A 69 -0.29 7.01 3.19
N ILE A 70 0.08 7.08 4.47
CA ILE A 70 1.45 7.42 4.90
C ILE A 70 2.45 6.39 4.37
N THR A 71 2.13 5.11 4.48
CA THR A 71 3.00 4.02 4.00
C THR A 71 3.20 4.12 2.49
N LEU A 72 2.13 4.35 1.71
CA LEU A 72 2.20 4.48 0.27
C LEU A 72 3.11 5.64 -0.15
N VAL A 73 2.98 6.80 0.50
CA VAL A 73 3.83 7.98 0.26
C VAL A 73 5.28 7.66 0.60
N MET A 74 5.54 7.04 1.75
CA MET A 74 6.90 6.69 2.18
C MET A 74 7.60 5.76 1.17
N ILE A 75 6.91 4.72 0.70
CA ILE A 75 7.46 3.79 -0.29
C ILE A 75 7.65 4.51 -1.64
N ALA A 76 6.68 5.32 -2.08
CA ALA A 76 6.79 6.08 -3.33
C ALA A 76 8.02 6.99 -3.33
N VAL A 77 8.28 7.72 -2.23
CA VAL A 77 9.47 8.56 -2.07
C VAL A 77 10.75 7.73 -2.10
N ALA A 78 10.78 6.59 -1.40
CA ALA A 78 11.95 5.71 -1.41
C ALA A 78 12.28 5.20 -2.82
N ARG A 79 11.26 4.89 -3.64
CA ARG A 79 11.41 4.48 -5.04
C ARG A 79 11.95 5.61 -5.93
N ILE A 80 11.44 6.82 -5.77
CA ILE A 80 11.92 7.99 -6.50
C ILE A 80 13.40 8.25 -6.14
N ARG A 81 13.75 8.13 -4.85
CA ARG A 81 15.12 8.32 -4.36
C ARG A 81 16.12 7.31 -4.95
N MET A 82 15.77 6.03 -5.02
CA MET A 82 16.64 5.00 -5.63
C MET A 82 16.81 5.19 -7.15
N TRP A 83 15.76 5.62 -7.87
CA TRP A 83 15.86 5.91 -9.30
C TRP A 83 16.72 7.14 -9.61
N MET A 84 16.69 8.15 -8.73
CA MET A 84 17.57 9.31 -8.85
C MET A 84 19.01 9.01 -8.41
N GLY A 85 19.20 8.18 -7.37
CA GLY A 85 20.52 7.76 -6.89
C GLY A 85 21.33 6.99 -7.93
N ALA A 86 20.67 6.11 -8.69
CA ALA A 86 21.31 5.34 -9.76
C ALA A 86 21.81 6.17 -10.96
N ARG A 87 21.44 7.46 -11.04
CA ARG A 87 21.89 8.36 -12.13
C ARG A 87 23.07 9.25 -11.75
N LYS A 88 23.45 9.31 -10.46
CA LYS A 88 24.50 10.22 -9.99
C LYS A 88 25.93 9.72 -10.16
N GLU A 89 26.15 8.47 -10.59
CA GLU A 89 27.49 7.91 -10.82
C GLU A 89 28.06 8.11 -12.24
N HIS A 90 27.32 8.75 -13.16
CA HIS A 90 27.79 8.98 -14.54
C HIS A 90 28.03 10.45 -14.89
N THR A 91 28.02 11.37 -13.92
CA THR A 91 28.31 12.80 -14.15
C THR A 91 29.31 13.33 -13.11
N ASP A 92 30.29 12.51 -12.74
CA ASP A 92 31.50 12.94 -12.02
C ASP A 92 32.77 12.35 -12.66
N SER A 93 32.71 12.13 -13.98
CA SER A 93 33.88 11.76 -14.78
C SER A 93 33.76 12.42 -16.15
N LYS A 94 33.88 13.75 -16.17
CA LYS A 94 34.28 14.49 -17.36
C LYS A 94 35.01 15.76 -16.96
#